data_AF-A0A395IXP9-F1
#
_entry.id   AF-A0A395IXP9-F1
#
_cell.length_a   1.000
_cell.length_b   1.000
_cell.length_c   1.000
_cell.angle_alpha   90.00
_cell.angle_beta   90.00
_cell.angle_gamma   90.00
#
_symmetry.space_group_name_H-M   'P 1'
#
loop_
_entity.id
_entity.type
_entity.pdbx_description
1 polymer ?
#
loop_
_entity_poly.entity_id
_entity_poly.type
_entity_poly.pdbx_seq_one_letter_code
_entity_poly.pdbx_strand_id
1 'polypeptide(L)'
;MPWSIAKDILKCLLAREVIQYYMHRYILHARSSNFLSSGHKTYFHAVTSPYAFVAHYDHPASYILFRFIPIYLPAICFRVHLLTYLLALSIVTLEETISFSGYTGIPGIILGGIARRQDLHSESRGRGNYAPWDCWIGFTGRVLELGFRRM
;
A
#
# COMPACT_ATOMS: atom_id res chain seq x y z
N MET A 1 20.14 -16.26 14.58
CA MET A 1 20.97 -15.03 14.70
C MET A 1 20.18 -13.84 14.16
N PRO A 2 20.37 -12.61 14.66
CA PRO A 2 19.61 -11.42 14.22
C PRO A 2 19.57 -11.20 12.70
N TRP A 3 20.64 -11.63 12.01
CA TRP A 3 20.75 -11.59 10.55
C TRP A 3 19.67 -12.39 9.79
N SER A 4 19.22 -13.53 10.30
CA SER A 4 18.15 -14.30 9.66
C SER A 4 16.81 -13.57 9.78
N ILE A 5 16.55 -12.95 10.94
CA ILE A 5 15.36 -12.13 11.17
C ILE A 5 15.32 -10.98 10.17
N ALA A 6 16.42 -10.24 10.01
CA ALA A 6 16.49 -9.12 9.06
C ALA A 6 16.21 -9.57 7.61
N LYS A 7 16.78 -10.71 7.18
CA LYS A 7 16.53 -11.27 5.85
C LYS A 7 15.08 -11.66 5.65
N ASP A 8 14.46 -12.27 6.64
CA ASP A 8 13.09 -12.75 6.53
C ASP A 8 12.08 -11.59 6.58
N ILE A 9 12.34 -10.55 7.37
CA ILE A 9 11.61 -9.26 7.30
C ILE A 9 11.70 -8.71 5.88
N LEU A 10 12.90 -8.61 5.31
CA LEU A 10 13.10 -8.04 3.97
C LEU A 10 12.35 -8.85 2.90
N LYS A 11 12.40 -10.19 2.95
CA LYS A 11 11.62 -11.05 2.06
C LYS A 11 10.12 -10.79 2.17
N CYS A 12 9.59 -10.70 3.39
CA CYS A 12 8.17 -10.43 3.61
C CYS A 12 7.76 -9.05 3.07
N LEU A 13 8.55 -8.01 3.30
CA LEU A 13 8.25 -6.66 2.81
C LEU A 13 8.30 -6.57 1.28
N LEU A 14 9.30 -7.18 0.64
CA LEU A 14 9.40 -7.22 -0.82
C LEU A 14 8.27 -8.04 -1.45
N ALA A 15 7.92 -9.18 -0.86
CA ALA A 15 6.80 -9.98 -1.31
C ALA A 15 5.46 -9.24 -1.12
N ARG A 16 5.27 -8.57 0.01
CA ARG A 16 4.10 -7.71 0.26
C ARG A 16 3.96 -6.67 -0.83
N GLU A 17 5.03 -5.93 -1.13
CA GLU A 17 5.04 -4.87 -2.14
C GLU A 17 4.56 -5.39 -3.51
N VAL A 18 5.06 -6.55 -3.94
CA VAL A 18 4.64 -7.21 -5.19
C VAL A 18 3.16 -7.58 -5.14
N ILE A 19 2.75 -8.34 -4.13
CA ILE A 19 1.37 -8.88 -4.05
C ILE A 19 0.36 -7.73 -3.96
N GLN A 20 0.65 -6.75 -3.11
CA GLN A 20 -0.20 -5.59 -2.88
C GLN A 20 -0.38 -4.77 -4.15
N TYR A 21 0.71 -4.53 -4.91
CA TYR A 21 0.65 -3.83 -6.19
C TYR A 21 -0.32 -4.51 -7.18
N TYR A 22 -0.16 -5.82 -7.39
CA TYR A 22 -0.99 -6.55 -8.36
C TYR A 22 -2.44 -6.66 -7.92
N MET A 23 -2.70 -6.94 -6.64
CA MET A 23 -4.06 -7.01 -6.11
C MET A 23 -4.78 -5.67 -6.21
N HIS A 24 -4.12 -4.57 -5.84
CA HIS A 24 -4.73 -3.26 -5.90
C HIS A 24 -5.01 -2.82 -7.34
N ARG A 25 -4.02 -2.98 -8.23
CA ARG A 25 -4.14 -2.55 -9.62
C ARG A 25 -5.15 -3.36 -10.42
N TYR A 26 -5.09 -4.69 -10.33
CA TYR A 26 -5.84 -5.56 -11.25
C TYR A 26 -7.15 -6.08 -10.66
N ILE A 27 -7.30 -6.08 -9.33
CA ILE A 27 -8.52 -6.58 -8.68
C ILE A 27 -9.35 -5.41 -8.15
N LEU A 28 -8.76 -4.54 -7.33
CA LEU A 28 -9.49 -3.41 -6.74
C LEU A 28 -9.73 -2.25 -7.72
N HIS A 29 -8.84 -2.07 -8.69
CA HIS A 29 -9.02 -1.15 -9.82
C HIS A 29 -9.21 -1.88 -11.16
N ALA A 30 -9.88 -3.05 -11.10
CA ALA A 30 -10.22 -3.82 -12.28
C ALA A 30 -11.01 -3.00 -13.32
N ARG A 31 -10.79 -3.27 -14.61
CA ARG A 31 -11.49 -2.58 -15.72
C ARG A 31 -13.00 -2.82 -15.69
N SER A 32 -13.42 -4.03 -15.33
CA SER A 32 -14.82 -4.35 -15.08
C SER A 32 -15.08 -4.29 -13.58
N SER A 33 -16.17 -3.62 -13.19
CA SER A 33 -16.57 -3.55 -11.79
C SER A 33 -16.89 -4.95 -11.28
N ASN A 34 -16.28 -5.32 -10.16
CA ASN A 34 -16.56 -6.54 -9.41
C ASN A 34 -16.89 -6.16 -7.95
N PHE A 35 -17.24 -7.14 -7.12
CA PHE A 35 -17.60 -6.90 -5.73
C PHE A 35 -16.50 -6.19 -4.93
N LEU A 36 -15.24 -6.60 -5.11
CA LEU A 36 -14.08 -6.07 -4.39
C LEU A 36 -13.71 -4.66 -4.86
N SER A 37 -13.73 -4.42 -6.17
CA SER A 37 -13.48 -3.09 -6.74
C SER A 37 -14.59 -2.11 -6.37
N SER A 38 -15.85 -2.57 -6.35
CA SER A 38 -16.99 -1.74 -5.96
C SER A 38 -16.90 -1.37 -4.49
N GLY A 39 -16.62 -2.35 -3.61
CA GLY A 39 -16.42 -2.10 -2.18
C GLY A 39 -15.26 -1.15 -1.91
N HIS A 40 -14.12 -1.34 -2.59
CA HIS A 40 -12.98 -0.43 -2.45
C HIS A 40 -13.31 0.99 -2.89
N LYS A 41 -14.06 1.13 -3.98
CA LYS A 41 -14.52 2.44 -4.46
C LYS A 41 -15.52 3.11 -3.51
N THR A 42 -16.42 2.37 -2.88
CA THR A 42 -17.47 2.94 -2.03
C THR A 42 -17.03 3.19 -0.60
N TYR A 43 -16.02 2.47 -0.08
CA TYR A 43 -15.52 2.65 1.28
C TYR A 43 -14.25 3.49 1.26
N PHE A 44 -13.16 2.95 0.72
CA PHE A 44 -11.87 3.65 0.74
C PHE A 44 -11.90 4.97 -0.04
N HIS A 45 -12.36 4.94 -1.30
CA HIS A 45 -12.43 6.16 -2.14
C HIS A 45 -13.60 7.10 -1.79
N ALA A 46 -14.40 6.80 -0.76
CA ALA A 46 -15.32 7.79 -0.19
C ALA A 46 -14.55 8.87 0.61
N VAL A 47 -13.34 8.56 1.08
CA VAL A 47 -12.46 9.50 1.79
C VAL A 47 -11.50 10.14 0.77
N THR A 48 -11.76 11.39 0.41
CA THR A 48 -10.95 12.10 -0.61
C THR A 48 -9.57 12.48 -0.08
N SER A 49 -9.48 12.93 1.17
CA SER A 49 -8.22 13.30 1.84
C SER A 49 -7.95 12.30 2.97
N PRO A 50 -7.12 11.26 2.72
CA PRO A 50 -6.80 10.28 3.74
C PRO A 50 -6.04 10.91 4.93
N TYR A 51 -6.28 10.35 6.10
CA TYR A 51 -5.58 10.62 7.36
C TYR A 51 -5.24 9.28 8.04
N ALA A 52 -4.30 9.25 8.99
CA ALA A 52 -3.71 8.00 9.49
C ALA A 52 -4.73 6.91 9.92
N PHE A 53 -5.84 7.30 10.55
CA PHE A 53 -6.86 6.34 11.00
C PHE A 53 -7.64 5.66 9.87
N VAL A 54 -7.70 6.25 8.67
CA VAL A 54 -8.37 5.61 7.52
C VAL A 54 -7.46 4.67 6.75
N ALA A 55 -6.21 4.47 7.18
CA ALA A 55 -5.30 3.50 6.57
C ALA A 55 -5.92 2.09 6.48
N HIS A 56 -6.76 1.70 7.44
CA HIS A 56 -7.45 0.41 7.45
C HIS A 56 -8.96 0.54 7.17
N TYR A 57 -9.45 1.70 6.72
CA TYR A 57 -10.85 1.90 6.39
C TYR A 57 -11.14 1.48 4.94
N ASP A 58 -11.67 0.27 4.77
CA ASP A 58 -12.11 -0.25 3.48
C ASP A 58 -13.24 -1.28 3.66
N HIS A 59 -13.88 -1.68 2.57
CA HIS A 59 -14.83 -2.79 2.57
C HIS A 59 -14.12 -4.06 3.09
N PRO A 60 -14.70 -4.84 4.03
CA PRO A 60 -13.99 -5.93 4.71
C PRO A 60 -13.30 -6.93 3.79
N ALA A 61 -13.95 -7.30 2.68
CA ALA A 61 -13.37 -8.22 1.71
C ALA A 61 -12.19 -7.60 0.93
N SER A 62 -12.29 -6.32 0.58
CA SER A 62 -11.22 -5.57 -0.10
C SER A 62 -10.04 -5.35 0.85
N TYR A 63 -10.33 -5.05 2.12
CA TYR A 63 -9.34 -4.95 3.19
C TYR A 63 -8.54 -6.25 3.38
N ILE A 64 -9.24 -7.39 3.48
CA ILE A 64 -8.56 -8.69 3.64
C ILE A 64 -7.64 -8.95 2.44
N LEU A 65 -8.14 -8.71 1.22
CA LEU A 65 -7.36 -8.91 0.01
C LEU A 65 -6.13 -8.00 -0.05
N PHE A 66 -6.28 -6.71 0.22
CA PHE A 66 -5.25 -5.70 -0.06
C PHE A 66 -4.33 -5.38 1.11
N ARG A 67 -4.78 -5.57 2.36
CA ARG A 67 -3.98 -5.26 3.57
C ARG A 67 -3.52 -6.51 4.29
N PHE A 68 -4.43 -7.44 4.54
CA PHE A 68 -4.12 -8.62 5.36
C PHE A 68 -3.31 -9.67 4.59
N ILE A 69 -3.81 -10.13 3.44
CA ILE A 69 -3.16 -11.18 2.65
C ILE A 69 -1.73 -10.80 2.24
N PRO A 70 -1.43 -9.58 1.78
CA PRO A 70 -0.10 -9.27 1.27
C PRO A 70 1.01 -9.31 2.32
N ILE A 71 0.71 -9.11 3.61
CA ILE A 71 1.70 -9.28 4.69
C ILE A 71 1.66 -10.69 5.31
N TYR A 72 0.46 -11.28 5.43
CA TYR A 72 0.29 -12.57 6.10
C TYR A 72 0.70 -13.76 5.21
N LEU A 73 0.38 -13.74 3.92
CA LEU A 73 0.69 -14.82 2.99
C LEU A 73 2.19 -15.05 2.85
N PRO A 74 3.05 -14.04 2.64
CA PRO A 74 4.50 -14.25 2.61
C PRO A 74 5.06 -14.85 3.90
N ALA A 75 4.54 -14.43 5.05
CA ALA A 75 4.99 -14.93 6.35
C ALA A 75 4.74 -16.45 6.47
N ILE A 76 3.57 -16.93 6.01
CA ILE A 76 3.27 -18.37 5.96
C ILE A 76 4.12 -19.08 4.90
N CYS A 77 4.20 -18.54 3.68
CA CYS A 77 4.93 -19.17 2.58
C CYS A 77 6.42 -19.35 2.90
N PHE A 78 7.04 -18.36 3.52
CA PHE A 78 8.45 -18.43 3.95
C PHE A 78 8.63 -19.08 5.34
N ARG A 79 7.53 -19.46 6.01
CA ARG A 79 7.52 -20.09 7.34
C ARG A 79 8.33 -19.29 8.36
N VAL A 80 8.16 -17.97 8.36
CA VAL A 80 8.91 -17.09 9.26
C VAL A 80 8.41 -17.25 10.70
N HIS A 81 9.29 -17.02 11.67
CA HIS A 81 8.92 -17.05 13.08
C HIS A 81 7.85 -15.99 13.40
N LEU A 82 6.95 -16.27 14.37
CA LEU A 82 5.88 -15.34 14.75
C LEU A 82 6.42 -13.95 15.13
N LEU A 83 7.50 -13.90 15.90
CA LEU A 83 8.19 -12.64 16.24
C LEU A 83 8.63 -11.86 14.99
N THR A 84 9.17 -12.53 13.98
CA THR A 84 9.59 -11.91 12.71
C THR A 84 8.39 -11.34 11.95
N TYR A 85 7.27 -12.06 11.93
CA TYR A 85 6.02 -11.56 11.38
C TYR A 85 5.52 -10.32 12.12
N LEU A 86 5.49 -10.33 13.46
CA LEU A 86 5.06 -9.18 14.25
C LEU A 86 5.95 -7.95 14.03
N LEU A 87 7.27 -8.14 13.94
CA LEU A 87 8.19 -7.05 13.61
C LEU A 87 7.95 -6.48 12.20
N ALA A 88 7.77 -7.35 11.21
CA ALA A 88 7.43 -6.93 9.85
C ALA A 88 6.07 -6.19 9.81
N LEU A 89 5.08 -6.70 10.53
CA LEU A 89 3.76 -6.07 10.66
C LEU A 89 3.87 -4.68 11.31
N SER A 90 4.66 -4.52 12.38
CA SER A 90 4.89 -3.22 13.01
C SER A 90 5.55 -2.21 12.07
N ILE A 91 6.51 -2.66 11.24
CA ILE A 91 7.12 -1.81 10.20
C ILE A 91 6.06 -1.37 9.18
N VAL A 92 5.23 -2.30 8.72
CA VAL A 92 4.13 -2.01 7.79
C VAL A 92 3.12 -1.03 8.40
N THR A 93 2.73 -1.22 9.65
CA THR A 93 1.80 -0.31 10.35
C THR A 93 2.39 1.09 10.47
N LEU A 94 3.68 1.22 10.78
CA LEU A 94 4.36 2.52 10.83
C LEU A 94 4.40 3.18 9.44
N GLU A 95 4.75 2.42 8.41
CA GLU A 95 4.71 2.87 7.01
C GLU A 95 3.31 3.37 6.64
N GLU A 96 2.27 2.59 6.90
CA GLU A 96 0.89 2.94 6.56
C GLU A 96 0.43 4.17 7.34
N THR A 97 0.81 4.29 8.62
CA THR A 97 0.53 5.49 9.42
C THR A 97 1.14 6.74 8.77
N ILE A 98 2.40 6.66 8.32
CA ILE A 98 3.09 7.78 7.66
C ILE A 98 2.48 8.06 6.28
N SER A 99 2.21 7.02 5.49
CA SER A 99 1.62 7.11 4.15
C SER A 99 0.27 7.83 4.17
N PHE A 100 -0.51 7.57 5.20
CA PHE A 100 -1.84 8.16 5.38
C PHE A 100 -1.81 9.44 6.23
N SER A 101 -0.66 9.90 6.71
CA SER A 101 -0.61 11.07 7.63
C SER A 101 -0.88 12.41 6.95
N GLY A 102 -0.77 12.50 5.63
CA GLY A 102 -0.75 13.77 4.89
C GLY A 102 0.53 14.60 5.10
N TYR A 103 1.50 14.11 5.88
CA TYR A 103 2.77 14.81 6.12
C TYR A 103 3.75 14.60 4.96
N THR A 104 3.59 15.43 3.92
CA THR A 104 4.51 15.50 2.78
C THR A 104 5.82 16.25 3.10
N GLY A 105 5.90 16.92 4.26
CA GLY A 105 7.02 17.75 4.69
C GLY A 105 8.20 17.00 5.33
N ILE A 106 8.15 15.67 5.45
CA ILE A 106 9.30 14.89 5.96
C ILE A 106 10.33 14.78 4.84
N PRO A 107 11.53 15.41 4.96
CA PRO A 107 12.53 15.38 3.92
C PRO A 107 13.05 13.95 3.71
N GLY A 108 12.98 13.48 2.46
CA GLY A 108 13.46 12.16 2.05
C GLY A 108 12.69 11.62 0.86
N ILE A 109 13.39 10.97 -0.08
CA ILE A 109 12.82 10.37 -1.29
C ILE A 109 11.78 9.29 -0.95
N ILE A 110 11.96 8.62 0.20
CA ILE A 110 11.12 7.50 0.65
C ILE A 110 9.92 8.03 1.45
N LEU A 111 10.12 8.70 2.59
CA LEU A 111 9.01 9.02 3.51
C LEU A 111 8.08 10.14 3.03
N GLY A 112 8.61 11.27 2.54
CA GLY A 112 7.78 12.35 1.96
C GLY A 112 7.15 11.97 0.62
N GLY A 113 7.82 11.07 -0.12
CA GLY A 113 7.33 10.54 -1.39
C GLY A 113 6.12 9.61 -1.24
N ILE A 114 6.11 8.75 -0.21
CA ILE A 114 5.03 7.78 0.01
C ILE A 114 3.71 8.48 0.38
N ALA A 115 3.72 9.44 1.31
CA ALA A 115 2.51 10.18 1.69
C ALA A 115 1.90 10.92 0.48
N ARG A 116 2.74 11.61 -0.31
CA ARG A 116 2.30 12.31 -1.52
C ARG A 116 1.69 11.36 -2.55
N ARG A 117 2.28 10.17 -2.75
CA ARG A 117 1.75 9.17 -3.70
C ARG A 117 0.40 8.65 -3.26
N GLN A 118 0.23 8.45 -1.96
CA GLN A 118 -1.03 8.03 -1.37
C GLN A 118 -2.13 9.08 -1.56
N ASP A 119 -1.82 10.36 -1.35
CA ASP A 119 -2.76 11.46 -1.61
C ASP A 119 -3.16 11.50 -3.09
N LEU A 120 -2.17 11.45 -4.00
CA LEU A 120 -2.42 11.42 -5.45
C LEU A 120 -3.23 10.19 -5.89
N HIS A 121 -3.07 9.05 -5.24
CA HIS A 121 -3.89 7.86 -5.50
C HIS A 121 -5.36 8.14 -5.15
N SER A 122 -5.62 8.68 -3.96
CA SER A 122 -6.97 9.02 -3.50
C SER A 122 -7.61 10.12 -4.36
N GLU A 123 -6.89 11.20 -4.64
CA GLU A 123 -7.37 12.31 -5.50
C GLU A 123 -7.69 11.84 -6.93
N SER A 124 -6.84 10.98 -7.49
CA SER A 124 -7.03 10.46 -8.85
C SER A 124 -8.05 9.34 -8.95
N ARG A 125 -8.62 8.88 -7.83
CA ARG A 125 -9.50 7.71 -7.73
C ARG A 125 -8.85 6.43 -8.28
N GLY A 126 -7.58 6.22 -7.95
CA GLY A 126 -6.84 5.00 -8.26
C GLY A 126 -6.32 4.86 -9.70
N ARG A 127 -5.99 5.98 -10.34
CA ARG A 127 -5.39 5.96 -11.70
C ARG A 127 -3.90 5.60 -11.70
N GLY A 128 -3.24 5.65 -10.56
CA GLY A 128 -1.83 5.32 -10.37
C GLY A 128 -1.50 5.09 -8.91
N ASN A 129 -0.22 4.89 -8.61
CA ASN A 129 0.34 4.67 -7.28
C ASN A 129 -0.36 3.55 -6.49
N TYR A 130 -0.08 2.29 -6.82
CA TYR A 130 -0.86 1.15 -6.32
C TYR A 130 -0.22 0.45 -5.11
N ALA A 131 1.05 0.70 -4.85
CA ALA A 131 1.76 0.16 -3.70
C ALA A 131 2.52 1.27 -2.94
N PRO A 132 2.84 1.06 -1.64
CA PRO A 132 3.42 2.10 -0.81
C PRO A 132 4.74 2.64 -1.37
N TRP A 133 5.69 1.75 -1.69
CA TRP A 133 6.99 2.17 -2.20
C TRP A 133 6.99 2.33 -3.71
N ASP A 134 6.08 1.62 -4.36
CA ASP A 134 5.83 1.65 -5.77
C ASP A 134 7.11 1.35 -6.57
N CYS A 135 7.97 0.47 -6.04
CA CYS A 135 9.26 0.11 -6.66
C CYS A 135 9.09 -0.44 -8.09
N TRP A 136 7.91 -0.98 -8.41
CA TRP A 136 7.53 -1.58 -9.69
C TRP A 136 7.00 -0.57 -10.73
N ILE A 137 6.96 0.71 -10.37
CA ILE A 137 6.49 1.80 -11.24
C ILE A 137 7.33 1.96 -12.50
N GLY A 138 8.65 1.80 -12.40
CA GLY A 138 9.57 1.97 -13.54
C GLY A 138 9.28 1.03 -14.71
N PHE A 139 8.63 -0.11 -14.45
CA PHE A 139 8.25 -1.09 -15.47
C PHE A 139 6.86 -0.89 -16.04
N THR A 140 6.02 -0.03 -15.44
CA THR A 140 4.58 0.02 -15.74
C THR A 140 4.04 1.39 -16.16
N GLY A 141 4.86 2.44 -16.10
CA GLY A 141 4.58 3.74 -16.72
C GLY A 141 3.39 4.51 -16.13
N ARG A 142 2.98 4.20 -14.89
CA ARG A 142 1.80 4.80 -14.23
C ARG A 142 2.16 5.62 -12.99
N VAL A 143 3.18 6.48 -13.12
CA VAL A 143 3.44 7.54 -12.13
C VAL A 143 2.41 8.64 -12.37
N LEU A 144 1.66 9.00 -11.34
CA LEU A 144 1.06 10.33 -11.29
C LEU A 144 2.12 11.27 -10.72
N GLU A 145 2.89 11.90 -11.61
CA GLU A 145 3.68 13.08 -11.27
C GLU A 145 2.78 14.30 -11.49
N LEU A 146 2.87 15.29 -10.60
CA LEU A 146 2.11 16.52 -10.72
C LEU A 146 2.51 17.25 -12.00
N GLY A 147 1.79 16.94 -13.08
CA GLY A 147 1.59 17.76 -14.27
C GLY A 147 0.26 18.52 -14.23
N PHE A 148 -0.33 18.72 -13.04
CA PHE A 148 -1.44 19.66 -12.89
C PHE A 148 -0.88 21.01 -12.47
N ARG A 149 -0.79 21.90 -13.46
CA ARG A 149 -0.75 23.35 -13.27
C ARG A 149 -1.76 23.74 -12.21
N ARG A 150 -1.36 24.67 -11.34
CA ARG A 150 -2.28 25.55 -10.62
C ARG A 150 -3.38 26.00 -11.60
N MET A 151 -4.62 25.67 -11.30
CA MET A 151 -5.81 26.42 -11.68
C MET A 151 -6.76 26.39 -10.50
#